data_AF-A0A951U2P6-F1
#
_entry.id   AF-A0A951U2P6-F1
#
_cell.length_a   1.000
_cell.length_b   1.000
_cell.length_c   1.000
_cell.angle_alpha   90.00
_cell.angle_beta   90.00
_cell.angle_gamma   90.00
#
_symmetry.space_group_name_H-M   'P 1'
#
loop_
_entity.id
_entity.type
_entity.pdbx_description
1 polymer ?
#
loop_
_entity_poly.entity_id
_entity_poly.type
_entity_poly.pdbx_seq_one_letter_code
_entity_poly.pdbx_strand_id
1 'polypeptide(L)' 'MAVPKKKTSNSRRNKRKATWKNKAALAAQKALSLGKSVLTGRATGFVYPQAEDDEDE' A
#
# COMPACT_ATOMS: atom_id res chain seq x y z
N MET A 1 -5.37 5.74 -35.84
CA MET A 1 -4.96 5.72 -34.42
C MET A 1 -3.89 6.77 -34.18
N ALA A 2 -3.87 7.41 -33.01
CA ALA A 2 -2.84 8.41 -32.70
C ALA A 2 -1.49 7.74 -32.46
N VAL A 3 -0.44 8.26 -33.09
CA VAL A 3 0.95 7.80 -32.92
C VAL A 3 1.83 8.93 -32.38
N PRO A 4 2.79 8.64 -31.49
CA PRO A 4 3.71 9.65 -31.00
C PRO A 4 4.63 10.10 -32.12
N LYS A 5 4.63 11.41 -32.43
CA LYS A 5 5.51 11.98 -33.46
C LYS A 5 6.99 11.85 -33.11
N LYS A 6 7.32 11.87 -31.81
CA LYS A 6 8.69 11.76 -31.28
C LYS A 6 8.69 10.94 -29.97
N LYS A 7 9.84 10.33 -29.67
CA LYS A 7 10.06 9.63 -28.41
C LYS A 7 9.99 10.61 -27.23
N THR A 8 9.41 10.16 -26.11
CA THR A 8 9.44 10.92 -24.86
C THR A 8 10.88 11.04 -24.35
N SER A 9 11.30 12.22 -23.89
CA SER A 9 12.64 12.41 -23.31
C SER A 9 12.86 11.51 -22.09
N ASN A 10 14.12 11.14 -21.84
CA ASN A 10 14.49 10.29 -20.70
C ASN A 10 13.97 10.88 -19.37
N SER A 11 14.07 12.20 -19.19
CA SER A 11 13.56 12.89 -18.01
C SER A 11 12.04 12.72 -17.83
N ARG A 12 11.23 12.95 -18.88
CA ARG A 12 9.77 12.77 -18.81
C ARG A 12 9.36 11.34 -18.51
N ARG A 13 10.03 10.35 -19.12
CA ARG A 13 9.80 8.92 -18.82
C ARG A 13 10.14 8.59 -17.36
N ASN A 14 11.30 9.04 -16.88
CA ASN A 14 11.76 8.75 -15.52
C ASN A 14 10.87 9.41 -14.46
N LYS A 15 10.37 10.64 -14.69
CA LYS A 15 9.39 11.30 -13.81
C LYS A 15 8.13 10.45 -13.62
N ARG A 16 7.55 9.93 -14.71
CA ARG A 16 6.37 9.03 -14.64
C ARG A 16 6.68 7.75 -13.84
N LYS A 17 7.85 7.14 -14.05
CA LYS A 17 8.29 5.96 -13.29
C LYS A 17 8.46 6.28 -11.80
N ALA A 18 8.99 7.44 -11.45
CA ALA A 18 9.11 7.88 -10.06
C ALA A 18 7.74 8.04 -9.39
N THR A 19 6.77 8.67 -10.07
CA THR A 19 5.39 8.78 -9.57
C THR A 19 4.76 7.40 -9.32
N TRP A 20 4.99 6.43 -10.21
CA TRP A 20 4.50 5.06 -10.01
C TRP A 20 5.15 4.39 -8.79
N LYS A 21 6.46 4.54 -8.60
CA LYS A 21 7.18 4.02 -7.43
C LYS A 21 6.75 4.67 -6.11
N ASN A 22 6.47 5.98 -6.12
CA ASN A 22 6.05 6.70 -4.91
C ASN A 22 4.73 6.16 -4.34
N LYS A 23 3.82 5.67 -5.19
CA LYS A 23 2.58 5.03 -4.72
C LYS A 23 2.86 3.80 -3.84
N ALA A 24 3.83 2.98 -4.24
CA ALA A 24 4.24 1.81 -3.47
C ALA A 24 4.89 2.21 -2.13
N ALA A 25 5.73 3.26 -2.12
CA ALA A 25 6.32 3.77 -0.89
C ALA A 25 5.27 4.24 0.12
N LEU A 26 4.25 4.98 -0.35
CA LEU A 26 3.13 5.43 0.51
C LEU A 26 2.30 4.25 1.04
N ALA A 27 2.07 3.22 0.22
CA ALA A 27 1.37 2.01 0.66
C ALA A 27 2.17 1.26 1.73
N ALA A 28 3.48 1.11 1.55
CA ALA A 28 4.37 0.47 2.53
C ALA A 28 4.39 1.22 3.87
N GLN A 29 4.44 2.56 3.84
CA GLN A 29 4.39 3.37 5.05
C GLN A 29 3.09 3.15 5.84
N LYS A 30 1.94 3.15 5.13
CA LYS A 30 0.63 2.86 5.74
C LYS A 30 0.54 1.46 6.32
N ALA A 31 1.01 0.46 5.58
CA ALA A 31 1.03 -0.93 6.03
C ALA A 31 1.86 -1.10 7.31
N LEU A 32 3.04 -0.48 7.39
CA LEU A 32 3.87 -0.50 8.59
C LEU A 32 3.19 0.19 9.79
N SER A 33 2.58 1.35 9.59
CA SER A 33 1.84 2.02 10.68
C SER A 33 0.65 1.18 11.17
N LEU A 34 -0.07 0.53 10.25
CA LEU A 34 -1.18 -0.35 10.59
C LEU A 34 -0.69 -1.57 11.37
N GLY A 35 0.34 -2.27 10.89
CA GLY A 35 0.90 -3.43 11.58
C GLY A 35 1.36 -3.10 13.00
N LYS A 36 2.02 -1.96 13.21
CA LYS A 36 2.39 -1.50 14.57
C LYS A 36 1.15 -1.25 15.43
N SER A 37 0.13 -0.60 14.88
CA SER A 37 -1.12 -0.34 15.61
C SER A 37 -1.80 -1.63 16.07
N VAL A 38 -1.84 -2.63 15.20
CA VAL A 38 -2.40 -3.96 15.48
C VAL A 38 -1.60 -4.66 16.59
N LEU A 39 -0.27 -4.71 16.46
CA LEU A 39 0.61 -5.43 17.40
C LEU A 39 0.56 -4.85 18.83
N THR A 40 0.29 -3.55 18.99
CA THR A 40 0.23 -2.94 20.32
C THR A 40 -1.06 -3.24 21.09
N GLY A 41 -2.10 -3.78 20.44
CA GLY A 41 -3.40 -4.09 21.06
C GLY A 41 -4.21 -2.87 21.55
N ARG A 42 -3.70 -1.65 21.38
CA ARG A 42 -4.36 -0.41 21.86
C ARG A 42 -5.47 0.10 20.95
N ALA A 43 -5.49 -0.33 19.70
CA ALA A 43 -6.45 0.14 18.71
C ALA A 43 -7.73 -0.69 18.76
N THR A 44 -8.84 -0.06 19.15
CA THR A 44 -10.17 -0.68 19.28
C THR A 44 -10.98 -0.69 17.98
N GLY A 45 -10.47 -0.08 16.91
CA GLY A 45 -11.18 0.07 15.64
C GLY A 45 -11.01 -1.09 14.65
N PHE A 46 -10.21 -2.12 14.99
CA PHE A 46 -10.02 -3.29 14.14
C PHE A 46 -10.91 -4.44 14.61
N VAL A 47 -11.72 -4.98 13.70
CA VAL A 47 -12.51 -6.19 13.93
C VAL A 47 -11.82 -7.33 13.22
N TYR A 48 -11.40 -8.35 13.97
CA TYR A 48 -10.82 -9.57 13.43
C TYR A 48 -11.92 -10.64 13.46
N PRO A 49 -12.22 -11.31 12.33
CA PRO A 49 -13.04 -12.50 12.39
C PRO A 49 -12.28 -13.52 13.27
N GLN A 50 -12.80 -13.81 14.45
CA GLN A 50 -12.37 -14.97 15.21
C GLN A 50 -12.77 -16.19 14.38
N ALA A 51 -11.86 -17.15 14.20
CA ALA A 51 -12.33 -18.50 13.88
C ALA A 51 -13.24 -18.88 15.06
N GLU A 52 -14.41 -19.45 14.77
CA GLU A 52 -15.39 -19.79 15.82
C GLU A 52 -14.69 -20.46 17.01
N ASP A 53 -15.13 -20.08 18.20
CA ASP A 53 -14.62 -20.55 19.49
C ASP A 53 -14.47 -22.08 19.52
N ASP A 54 -13.30 -22.59 19.13
CA ASP A 54 -12.80 -23.88 19.60
C ASP A 54 -12.23 -23.62 21.01
N GLU A 55 -13.09 -23.50 22.02
CA GLU A 55 -12.81 -23.77 23.45
C GLU A 55 -14.05 -23.40 24.31
N ASP A 56 -15.12 -24.19 24.15
CA ASP A 56 -15.93 -24.59 25.32
C ASP A 56 -15.02 -25.45 26.23
N GLU A 57 -14.30 -24.83 27.17
CA GLU A 57 -13.85 -25.45 28.45
C GLU A 57 -13.45 -24.40 29.50
#